data_AF-A0A3C1ZGI0-F1
#
_entry.id   AF-A0A3C1ZGI0-F1
#
_cell.length_a   1.000
_cell.length_b   1.000
_cell.length_c   1.000
_cell.angle_alpha   90.00
_cell.angle_beta   90.00
_cell.angle_gamma   90.00
#
_symmetry.space_group_name_H-M   'P 1'
#
loop_
_entity.id
_entity.type
_entity.pdbx_description
1 polymer ?
#
loop_
_entity_poly.entity_id
_entity_poly.type
_entity_poly.pdbx_seq_one_letter_code
_entity_poly.pdbx_strand_id
1 'polypeptide(L)'
;MPNCVKDLEIHSMKGEIDIRDCESDILAISEFGAVHIHGGRSVEASSVQGSVTLLNCGSATVNTIDGSVKCSKINGSLHIETQGGDIQASRIKGNVIALTKDGDISVFRPEGRIRLISHDGDIELELSGNFG
;
A
#
# COMPACT_ATOMS: atom_id res chain seq x y z
N MET A 1 -8.44 1.47 -29.79
CA MET A 1 -7.95 2.57 -28.93
C MET A 1 -9.19 3.32 -28.46
N PRO A 2 -9.52 3.36 -27.15
CA PRO A 2 -8.87 4.37 -26.29
C PRO A 2 -8.75 4.01 -24.79
N ASN A 3 -7.59 4.25 -24.19
CA ASN A 3 -7.42 5.26 -23.13
C ASN A 3 -5.94 5.33 -22.80
N CYS A 4 -5.31 6.43 -23.22
CA CYS A 4 -3.87 6.65 -23.20
C CYS A 4 -3.42 7.42 -21.96
N VAL A 5 -4.09 7.22 -20.81
CA VAL A 5 -3.61 7.79 -19.56
C VAL A 5 -2.37 6.99 -19.22
N LYS A 6 -1.19 7.55 -19.43
CA LYS A 6 0.08 6.87 -19.15
C LYS A 6 0.48 7.02 -17.70
N ASP A 7 0.17 8.19 -17.14
CA ASP A 7 0.44 8.59 -15.78
C ASP A 7 -0.80 9.32 -15.25
N LEU A 8 -1.15 9.05 -14.00
CA LEU A 8 -2.27 9.69 -13.31
C LEU A 8 -1.76 10.29 -12.01
N GLU A 9 -1.87 11.60 -11.87
CA GLU A 9 -1.50 12.32 -10.66
C GLU A 9 -2.73 13.00 -10.05
N ILE A 10 -2.99 12.72 -8.78
CA ILE A 10 -4.17 13.22 -8.07
C ILE A 10 -3.75 13.79 -6.73
N HIS A 11 -4.25 14.99 -6.44
CA HIS A 11 -4.04 15.69 -5.18
C HIS A 11 -5.39 15.99 -4.54
N SER A 12 -5.55 15.66 -3.26
CA SER A 12 -6.72 15.99 -2.47
C SER A 12 -6.29 16.52 -1.10
N MET A 13 -6.95 17.57 -0.62
CA MET A 13 -6.68 18.13 0.70
C MET A 13 -7.63 17.58 1.77
N LYS A 14 -8.92 17.49 1.50
CA LYS A 14 -9.96 17.11 2.48
C LYS A 14 -10.96 16.07 1.97
N GLY A 15 -10.81 15.67 0.71
CA GLY A 15 -11.70 14.76 0.02
C GLY A 15 -11.08 13.36 -0.11
N GLU A 16 -11.93 12.39 -0.39
CA GLU A 16 -11.51 11.02 -0.68
C GLU A 16 -10.99 10.91 -2.12
N ILE A 17 -9.89 10.18 -2.28
CA ILE A 17 -9.38 9.77 -3.59
C ILE A 17 -9.83 8.33 -3.81
N ASP A 18 -10.63 8.10 -4.85
CA ASP A 18 -11.05 6.76 -5.28
C ASP A 18 -10.70 6.57 -6.76
N ILE A 19 -9.75 5.67 -7.02
CA ILE A 19 -9.25 5.33 -8.36
C ILE A 19 -9.60 3.88 -8.63
N ARG A 20 -10.22 3.62 -9.78
CA ARG A 20 -10.64 2.27 -10.17
C ARG A 20 -10.26 2.00 -11.63
N ASP A 21 -9.86 0.77 -11.88
CA ASP A 21 -9.59 0.22 -13.22
C ASP A 21 -8.57 1.05 -14.02
N CYS A 22 -7.51 1.47 -13.33
CA CYS A 22 -6.37 2.13 -13.96
C CYS A 22 -5.28 1.09 -14.24
N GLU A 23 -4.82 1.00 -15.49
CA GLU A 23 -3.76 0.05 -15.91
C GLU A 23 -2.38 0.72 -16.01
N SER A 24 -2.26 1.92 -15.46
CA SER A 24 -1.14 2.84 -15.66
C SER A 24 -0.46 3.19 -14.34
N ASP A 25 0.53 4.08 -14.40
CA ASP A 25 1.24 4.54 -13.21
C ASP A 25 0.44 5.63 -12.51
N ILE A 26 0.35 5.55 -11.19
CA ILE A 26 -0.53 6.37 -10.35
C ILE A 26 0.28 7.00 -9.23
N LEU A 27 0.16 8.32 -9.10
CA LEU A 27 0.59 9.10 -7.95
C LEU A 27 -0.64 9.71 -7.28
N ALA A 28 -0.93 9.28 -6.05
CA ALA A 28 -2.03 9.80 -5.25
C ALA A 28 -1.49 10.48 -3.99
N ILE A 29 -1.85 11.75 -3.79
CA ILE A 29 -1.41 12.56 -2.67
C ILE A 29 -2.65 13.08 -1.94
N SER A 30 -2.77 12.73 -0.66
CA SER A 30 -3.83 13.18 0.23
C SER A 30 -3.25 13.86 1.47
N GLU A 31 -3.81 14.97 1.92
CA GLU A 31 -3.46 15.52 3.23
C GLU A 31 -4.41 15.00 4.32
N PHE A 32 -5.72 15.15 4.11
CA PHE A 32 -6.75 14.70 5.04
C PHE A 32 -7.84 13.96 4.25
N GLY A 33 -7.87 12.63 4.33
CA GLY A 33 -8.86 11.84 3.61
C GLY A 33 -8.34 10.46 3.22
N ALA A 34 -9.27 9.55 2.94
CA ALA A 34 -8.93 8.19 2.53
C ALA A 34 -8.48 8.15 1.07
N VAL A 35 -7.54 7.24 0.79
CA VAL A 35 -7.07 6.93 -0.56
C VAL A 35 -7.42 5.47 -0.85
N HIS A 36 -8.30 5.25 -1.82
CA HIS A 36 -8.70 3.95 -2.31
C HIS A 36 -8.24 3.80 -3.76
N ILE A 37 -7.38 2.82 -4.03
CA ILE A 37 -6.88 2.55 -5.38
C ILE A 37 -7.11 1.08 -5.70
N HIS A 38 -7.88 0.86 -6.75
CA HIS A 38 -8.21 -0.44 -7.30
C HIS A 38 -7.66 -0.57 -8.72
N GLY A 39 -6.52 -1.21 -8.86
CA GLY A 39 -5.81 -1.30 -10.14
C GLY A 39 -4.78 -0.19 -10.32
N GLY A 40 -3.64 -0.57 -10.89
CA GLY A 40 -2.53 0.32 -11.23
C GLY A 40 -1.32 -0.53 -11.57
N ARG A 41 -0.54 -0.15 -12.58
CA ARG A 41 0.72 -0.86 -12.90
C ARG A 41 1.75 -0.60 -11.81
N SER A 42 1.96 0.67 -11.48
CA SER A 42 2.77 1.11 -10.36
C SER A 42 2.00 2.19 -9.60
N VAL A 43 1.87 2.04 -8.28
CA VAL A 43 1.09 2.95 -7.45
C VAL A 43 1.98 3.55 -6.37
N GLU A 44 2.00 4.87 -6.30
CA GLU A 44 2.61 5.64 -5.23
C GLU A 44 1.51 6.42 -4.52
N ALA A 45 1.31 6.13 -3.24
CA ALA A 45 0.31 6.79 -2.42
C ALA A 45 0.99 7.48 -1.24
N SER A 46 0.76 8.79 -1.11
CA SER A 46 1.21 9.58 0.03
C SER A 46 0.01 10.15 0.77
N SER A 47 -0.04 9.96 2.08
CA SER A 47 -1.08 10.53 2.95
C SER A 47 -0.45 11.22 4.16
N VAL A 48 -1.07 12.28 4.69
CA VAL A 48 -0.69 12.79 6.01
C VAL A 48 -1.57 12.15 7.08
N GLN A 49 -2.89 12.26 6.92
CA GLN A 49 -3.86 11.71 7.84
C GLN A 49 -5.01 11.04 7.07
N GLY A 50 -5.16 9.73 7.24
CA GLY A 50 -6.24 8.97 6.61
C GLY A 50 -5.83 7.55 6.24
N SER A 51 -6.81 6.70 5.97
CA SER A 51 -6.54 5.32 5.58
C SER A 51 -6.15 5.21 4.11
N VAL A 52 -5.11 4.43 3.82
CA VAL A 52 -4.71 4.12 2.45
C VAL A 52 -5.05 2.66 2.16
N THR A 53 -5.86 2.41 1.14
CA THR A 53 -6.22 1.06 0.71
C THR A 53 -5.84 0.86 -0.76
N LEU A 54 -4.93 -0.10 -1.01
CA LEU A 54 -4.51 -0.49 -2.34
C LEU A 54 -4.92 -1.93 -2.64
N LEU A 55 -5.53 -2.16 -3.81
CA LEU A 55 -6.02 -3.46 -4.23
C LEU A 55 -5.72 -3.71 -5.71
N ASN A 56 -5.23 -4.92 -6.03
CA ASN A 56 -4.98 -5.38 -7.41
C ASN A 56 -3.95 -4.53 -8.18
N CYS A 57 -2.88 -4.08 -7.53
CA CYS A 57 -1.82 -3.30 -8.18
C CYS A 57 -0.67 -4.20 -8.67
N GLY A 58 0.15 -3.68 -9.60
CA GLY A 58 1.44 -4.27 -9.97
C GLY A 58 2.44 -4.08 -8.84
N SER A 59 3.09 -2.92 -8.76
CA SER A 59 3.92 -2.51 -7.60
C SER A 59 3.24 -1.41 -6.79
N ALA A 60 3.57 -1.30 -5.51
CA ALA A 60 3.02 -0.27 -4.64
C ALA A 60 4.07 0.29 -3.66
N THR A 61 4.09 1.61 -3.53
CA THR A 61 4.81 2.36 -2.51
C THR A 61 3.80 3.21 -1.74
N VAL A 62 3.77 3.10 -0.42
CA VAL A 62 2.87 3.87 0.44
C VAL A 62 3.69 4.60 1.50
N ASN A 63 3.49 5.90 1.60
CA ASN A 63 4.05 6.72 2.66
C ASN A 63 2.90 7.40 3.41
N THR A 64 2.83 7.25 4.73
CA THR A 64 1.88 8.01 5.54
C THR A 64 2.49 8.52 6.84
N ILE A 65 1.90 9.57 7.41
CA ILE A 65 2.29 10.03 8.75
C ILE A 65 1.41 9.34 9.80
N ASP A 66 0.09 9.43 9.64
CA ASP A 66 -0.87 8.82 10.57
C ASP A 66 -2.06 8.19 9.82
N GLY A 67 -2.43 6.98 10.19
CA GLY A 67 -3.55 6.25 9.61
C GLY A 67 -3.19 4.86 9.11
N SER A 68 -4.21 3.99 9.05
CA SER A 68 -4.01 2.59 8.69
C SER A 68 -3.76 2.40 7.20
N VAL A 69 -2.80 1.54 6.87
CA VAL A 69 -2.49 1.16 5.49
C VAL A 69 -2.94 -0.27 5.26
N LYS A 70 -3.71 -0.49 4.19
CA LYS A 70 -4.17 -1.81 3.76
C LYS A 70 -3.80 -2.07 2.31
N CYS A 71 -2.94 -3.05 2.07
CA CYS A 71 -2.55 -3.46 0.72
C CYS A 71 -2.94 -4.92 0.48
N SER A 72 -3.56 -5.21 -0.67
CA SER A 72 -3.94 -6.58 -1.02
C SER A 72 -3.77 -6.88 -2.49
N LYS A 73 -3.39 -8.14 -2.80
CA LYS A 73 -3.23 -8.64 -4.17
C LYS A 73 -2.27 -7.79 -5.00
N ILE A 74 -1.09 -7.53 -4.45
CA ILE A 74 -0.02 -6.79 -5.15
C ILE A 74 0.82 -7.81 -5.91
N ASN A 75 0.91 -7.65 -7.24
CA ASN A 75 1.59 -8.64 -8.11
C ASN A 75 3.12 -8.49 -8.14
N GLY A 76 3.65 -7.39 -7.62
CA GLY A 76 5.07 -7.06 -7.54
C GLY A 76 5.46 -6.67 -6.11
N SER A 77 6.48 -5.82 -6.00
CA SER A 77 7.00 -5.38 -4.71
C SER A 77 6.06 -4.40 -4.02
N LEU A 78 6.02 -4.48 -2.69
CA LEU A 78 5.30 -3.60 -1.80
C LEU A 78 6.28 -2.94 -0.82
N HIS A 79 6.26 -1.61 -0.76
CA HIS A 79 7.00 -0.80 0.20
C HIS A 79 6.02 0.08 0.97
N ILE A 80 6.01 -0.01 2.30
CA ILE A 80 5.14 0.79 3.17
C ILE A 80 5.99 1.42 4.27
N GLU A 81 5.88 2.74 4.41
CA GLU A 81 6.43 3.51 5.52
C GLU A 81 5.32 4.33 6.18
N THR A 82 5.18 4.18 7.50
CA THR A 82 4.32 5.06 8.31
C THR A 82 5.02 5.48 9.60
N GLN A 83 4.67 6.67 10.13
CA GLN A 83 5.04 7.07 11.49
C GLN A 83 4.04 6.52 12.51
N GLY A 84 2.75 6.47 12.18
CA GLY A 84 1.67 6.04 13.07
C GLY A 84 0.56 5.30 12.34
N GLY A 85 0.01 4.27 12.99
CA GLY A 85 -1.08 3.46 12.49
C GLY A 85 -0.66 2.08 11.97
N ASP A 86 -1.66 1.23 11.81
CA ASP A 86 -1.44 -0.20 11.52
C ASP A 86 -1.20 -0.45 10.04
N ILE A 87 -0.31 -1.39 9.75
CA ILE A 87 -0.04 -1.87 8.39
C ILE A 87 -0.64 -3.27 8.24
N GLN A 88 -1.56 -3.43 7.28
CA GLN A 88 -2.06 -4.72 6.85
C GLN A 88 -1.70 -4.99 5.40
N ALA A 89 -0.89 -6.01 5.14
CA ALA A 89 -0.57 -6.45 3.78
C ALA A 89 -1.03 -7.89 3.54
N SER A 90 -1.58 -8.20 2.36
CA SER A 90 -2.02 -9.57 2.05
C SER A 90 -1.83 -9.97 0.59
N ARG A 91 -1.45 -11.23 0.36
CA ARG A 91 -1.28 -11.82 -0.99
C ARG A 91 -0.37 -10.97 -1.87
N ILE A 92 0.86 -10.78 -1.43
CA ILE A 92 1.88 -10.01 -2.14
C ILE A 92 2.80 -11.00 -2.86
N LYS A 93 2.95 -10.88 -4.18
CA LYS A 93 3.78 -11.80 -4.97
C LYS A 93 5.27 -11.41 -5.01
N GLY A 94 5.59 -10.15 -4.78
CA GLY A 94 6.96 -9.64 -4.74
C GLY A 94 7.45 -9.35 -3.32
N ASN A 95 8.61 -8.70 -3.23
CA ASN A 95 9.22 -8.38 -1.94
C ASN A 95 8.33 -7.43 -1.12
N VAL A 96 8.31 -7.62 0.20
CA VAL A 96 7.57 -6.79 1.14
C VAL A 96 8.55 -6.07 2.07
N ILE A 97 8.45 -4.76 2.12
CA ILE A 97 9.08 -3.90 3.13
C ILE A 97 7.96 -3.14 3.82
N ALA A 98 7.77 -3.36 5.12
CA ALA A 98 6.79 -2.62 5.93
C ALA A 98 7.47 -2.07 7.17
N LEU A 99 7.35 -0.77 7.36
CA LEU A 99 8.04 0.00 8.38
C LEU A 99 6.99 0.89 9.08
N THR A 100 6.80 0.69 10.38
CA THR A 100 6.03 1.61 11.23
C THR A 100 6.86 2.01 12.44
N LYS A 101 6.57 3.18 13.01
CA LYS A 101 7.11 3.56 14.31
C LYS A 101 6.12 3.18 15.41
N ASP A 102 4.88 3.65 15.33
CA ASP A 102 3.83 3.36 16.32
C ASP A 102 2.65 2.63 15.64
N GLY A 103 2.46 1.33 15.91
CA GLY A 103 1.37 0.53 15.35
C GLY A 103 1.75 -0.91 14.99
N ASP A 104 0.73 -1.73 14.73
CA ASP A 104 0.90 -3.15 14.44
C ASP A 104 1.15 -3.39 12.94
N ILE A 105 1.92 -4.45 12.63
CA ILE A 105 2.13 -4.91 11.26
C ILE A 105 1.58 -6.32 11.12
N SER A 106 0.56 -6.51 10.30
CA SER A 106 0.03 -7.83 9.93
C SER A 106 0.25 -8.12 8.45
N VAL A 107 1.01 -9.17 8.13
CA VAL A 107 1.28 -9.57 6.74
C VAL A 107 0.82 -11.01 6.50
N PHE A 108 -0.07 -11.20 5.53
CA PHE A 108 -0.69 -12.49 5.24
C PHE A 108 -0.35 -12.99 3.84
N ARG A 109 0.23 -14.18 3.75
CA ARG A 109 0.56 -14.85 2.49
C ARG A 109 1.45 -14.01 1.55
N PRO A 110 2.54 -13.37 2.03
CA PRO A 110 3.52 -12.77 1.15
C PRO A 110 4.40 -13.84 0.49
N GLU A 111 4.93 -13.51 -0.68
CA GLU A 111 5.94 -14.26 -1.42
C GLU A 111 7.23 -13.43 -1.49
N GLY A 112 8.36 -14.04 -1.86
CA GLY A 112 9.63 -13.32 -1.98
C GLY A 112 10.26 -12.92 -0.64
N ARG A 113 11.07 -11.85 -0.66
CA ARG A 113 11.79 -11.36 0.54
C ARG A 113 10.90 -10.45 1.37
N ILE A 114 10.87 -10.69 2.68
CA ILE A 114 10.04 -9.95 3.63
C ILE A 114 10.93 -9.26 4.67
N ARG A 115 10.66 -7.97 4.93
CA ARG A 115 11.28 -7.17 5.98
C ARG A 115 10.21 -6.33 6.67
N LEU A 116 9.96 -6.61 7.95
CA LEU A 116 8.96 -5.93 8.77
C LEU A 116 9.68 -5.29 9.96
N ILE A 117 9.40 -4.03 10.25
CA ILE A 117 9.98 -3.30 11.40
C ILE A 117 8.88 -2.45 12.03
N SER A 118 8.61 -2.69 13.31
CA SER A 118 7.82 -1.82 14.19
C SER A 118 8.67 -1.41 15.39
N HIS A 119 8.52 -0.18 15.89
CA HIS A 119 9.15 0.23 17.15
C HIS A 119 8.24 -0.08 18.34
N ASP A 120 7.01 0.43 18.33
CA ASP A 120 6.03 0.32 19.41
C ASP A 120 4.74 -0.35 18.91
N GLY A 121 4.83 -1.63 18.51
CA GLY A 121 3.69 -2.45 18.11
C GLY A 121 4.05 -3.90 17.80
N ASP A 122 3.03 -4.75 17.65
CA ASP A 122 3.19 -6.17 17.38
C ASP A 122 3.37 -6.43 15.87
N ILE A 123 4.09 -7.51 15.55
CA ILE A 123 4.27 -7.96 14.17
C ILE A 123 3.71 -9.37 14.03
N GLU A 124 2.67 -9.51 13.21
CA GLU A 124 2.06 -10.77 12.81
C GLU A 124 2.41 -11.10 11.34
N LEU A 125 2.90 -12.32 11.10
CA LEU A 125 3.26 -12.81 9.78
C LEU A 125 2.69 -14.21 9.56
N GLU A 126 1.71 -14.32 8.65
CA GLU A 126 1.19 -15.60 8.18
C GLU A 126 1.79 -15.93 6.81
N LEU A 127 2.44 -17.08 6.68
CA LEU A 127 3.05 -17.53 5.43
C LEU A 127 2.23 -18.66 4.82
N SER A 128 1.97 -18.60 3.51
CA SER A 128 1.39 -19.72 2.77
C SER A 128 2.51 -20.55 2.15
N GLY A 129 2.83 -21.70 2.74
CA GLY A 129 3.90 -22.62 2.33
C GLY A 129 3.71 -23.24 0.94
N ASN A 130 4.68 -23.95 0.34
CA ASN A 130 5.82 -24.65 0.95
C ASN A 130 7.14 -23.86 0.95
N PHE A 131 7.84 -23.87 2.09
CA PHE A 131 9.28 -23.61 2.14
C PHE A 131 9.99 -24.79 1.47
N GLY A 132 10.55 -24.57 0.28
CA GLY A 132 11.39 -25.51 -0.46
C GLY A 132 12.78 -24.96 -0.63
#